data_AF-A0A4Y2CAX7-F1
#
_entry.id   AF-A0A4Y2CAX7-F1
#
_cell.length_a   1.000
_cell.length_b   1.000
_cell.length_c   1.000
_cell.angle_alpha   90.00
_cell.angle_beta   90.00
_cell.angle_gamma   90.00
#
_symmetry.space_group_name_H-M   'P 1'
#
loop_
_entity.id
_entity.type
_entity.pdbx_description
1 polymer ?
#
loop_
_entity_poly.entity_id
_entity_poly.type
_entity_poly.pdbx_seq_one_letter_code
_entity_poly.pdbx_strand_id
1 'polypeptide(L)'
;MVVNTFLLLTASERSAAEIVPLGNVEHPYSLVEYEGVTAEECGELCVRNVLFPCRSFLSGRLENQLYCGLTHINREGLVQNPGSLHLSRSLNYYEITRSVEGCDSSDIHFELVAGMSLETDPYLISSDMNPHECLEQCKKDRRCRSVSIDYKKGSCRYHSEGISAVADTKLQPNGNFNYLEKICFPGTQCKRDWSFERIRNKELVGIEHEKVLVEANTKEECQDACLNYKSFKCLSAEFNYQLSECRLSPYNRFSSTEKSVAVSNSRFVVDYFENNCFEEPRGFCNTKLIKKFKHLLTEKITTGESIEDCRQQCYDAEEFICRSVTYDRRFKTCGLSHHTRKSAPPESIVRSDVHEFLEISTCFQGEDFF
;
A
#
# COMPACT_ATOMS: atom_id res chain seq x y z
N MET A 1 4.54 16.12 -35.04
CA MET A 1 3.22 16.71 -35.35
C MET A 1 2.47 15.63 -36.12
N VAL A 2 1.40 15.02 -35.65
CA VAL A 2 0.27 15.52 -34.86
C VAL A 2 -0.24 14.39 -33.97
N VAL A 3 -0.59 14.77 -32.74
CA VAL A 3 -1.31 14.01 -31.72
C VAL A 3 -2.69 13.60 -32.24
N ASN A 4 -3.10 12.35 -32.10
CA ASN A 4 -4.51 11.99 -32.26
C ASN A 4 -5.05 11.41 -30.95
N THR A 5 -5.43 12.35 -30.09
CA THR A 5 -6.38 12.13 -28.99
C THR A 5 -7.77 12.09 -29.60
N PHE A 6 -8.48 10.97 -29.48
CA PHE A 6 -9.92 10.95 -29.70
C PHE A 6 -10.61 10.53 -28.41
N LEU A 7 -11.18 11.53 -27.73
CA LEU A 7 -12.27 11.34 -26.78
C LEU A 7 -13.52 10.92 -27.56
N LEU A 8 -14.17 9.83 -27.15
CA LEU A 8 -15.60 9.64 -27.33
C LEU A 8 -16.19 9.19 -25.99
N LEU A 9 -16.84 10.14 -25.33
CA LEU A 9 -17.76 9.92 -24.21
C LEU A 9 -19.04 9.28 -24.75
N THR A 10 -19.51 8.19 -24.14
CA THR A 10 -20.84 8.08 -23.53
C THR A 10 -21.08 6.67 -22.94
N ALA A 11 -21.73 6.67 -21.76
CA ALA A 11 -22.36 5.58 -21.00
C ALA A 11 -21.55 4.90 -19.87
N SER A 12 -21.86 5.35 -18.64
CA SER A 12 -21.66 4.71 -17.33
C SER A 12 -20.22 4.56 -16.84
N GLU A 13 -19.79 5.55 -16.05
CA GLU A 13 -18.65 5.52 -15.13
C GLU A 13 -18.58 4.20 -14.34
N ARG A 14 -17.66 3.33 -14.76
CA ARG A 14 -17.12 2.22 -13.96
C ARG A 14 -15.61 2.27 -14.17
N SER A 15 -14.87 2.40 -13.07
CA SER A 15 -13.41 2.21 -12.93
C SER A 15 -12.75 1.68 -14.21
N ALA A 16 -12.18 2.57 -15.04
CA ALA A 16 -11.51 2.15 -16.26
C ALA A 16 -10.22 1.40 -15.89
N ALA A 17 -10.21 0.10 -16.14
CA ALA A 17 -8.99 -0.70 -16.01
C ALA A 17 -8.06 -0.38 -17.18
N GLU A 18 -6.77 -0.21 -16.90
CA GLU A 18 -5.74 0.07 -17.90
C GLU A 18 -5.06 -1.22 -18.32
N ILE A 19 -4.76 -1.30 -19.61
CA ILE A 19 -4.13 -2.44 -20.27
C ILE A 19 -2.66 -2.07 -20.49
N VAL A 20 -1.76 -2.64 -19.69
CA VAL A 20 -0.32 -2.32 -19.76
C VAL A 20 0.42 -3.43 -20.51
N PRO A 21 1.07 -3.16 -21.67
CA PRO A 21 1.91 -4.14 -22.34
C PRO A 21 3.24 -4.31 -21.59
N LEU A 22 3.56 -5.53 -21.18
CA LEU A 22 4.77 -5.83 -20.40
C LEU A 22 5.85 -6.56 -21.23
N GLY A 23 5.55 -6.82 -22.50
CA GLY A 23 6.47 -7.43 -23.46
C GLY A 23 6.03 -8.81 -23.92
N ASN A 24 6.96 -9.51 -24.54
CA ASN A 24 6.76 -10.76 -25.25
C ASN A 24 6.90 -11.97 -24.31
N VAL A 25 5.86 -12.82 -24.20
CA VAL A 25 5.89 -13.99 -23.30
C VAL A 25 5.32 -15.26 -23.96
N GLU A 26 6.06 -16.35 -23.91
CA GLU A 26 5.63 -17.72 -24.17
C GLU A 26 5.46 -18.41 -22.80
N HIS A 27 4.22 -18.81 -22.52
CA HIS A 27 3.75 -19.58 -21.35
C HIS A 27 3.57 -18.90 -19.97
N PRO A 28 2.54 -18.05 -19.83
CA PRO A 28 1.44 -18.29 -18.89
C PRO A 28 0.47 -19.30 -19.52
N TYR A 29 -0.02 -20.29 -18.77
CA TYR A 29 -1.17 -21.07 -19.22
C TYR A 29 -2.36 -20.11 -19.43
N SER A 30 -2.81 -19.99 -20.68
CA SER A 30 -4.11 -19.43 -21.02
C SER A 30 -5.18 -20.43 -20.59
N LEU A 31 -6.08 -20.01 -19.71
CA LEU A 31 -7.16 -20.87 -19.22
C LEU A 31 -8.44 -20.69 -20.03
N VAL A 32 -8.59 -19.54 -20.69
CA VAL A 32 -9.68 -19.24 -21.61
C VAL A 32 -9.08 -18.59 -22.85
N GLU A 33 -9.42 -19.09 -24.03
CA GLU A 33 -8.85 -18.64 -25.31
C GLU A 33 -9.94 -18.16 -26.27
N TYR A 34 -9.61 -17.13 -27.04
CA TYR A 34 -10.45 -16.56 -28.09
C TYR A 34 -9.63 -16.30 -29.34
N GLU A 35 -10.25 -16.54 -30.50
CA GLU A 35 -9.71 -16.22 -31.82
C GLU A 35 -10.44 -15.02 -32.42
N GLY A 36 -9.74 -14.23 -33.24
CA GLY A 36 -10.34 -13.07 -33.91
C GLY A 36 -10.54 -11.84 -33.03
N VAL A 37 -10.04 -11.87 -31.79
CA VAL A 37 -10.25 -10.83 -30.77
C VAL A 37 -9.03 -9.90 -30.68
N THR A 38 -9.26 -8.60 -30.71
CA THR A 38 -8.21 -7.58 -30.55
C THR A 38 -7.74 -7.48 -29.09
N ALA A 39 -6.59 -6.83 -28.84
CA ALA A 39 -6.08 -6.67 -27.48
C ALA A 39 -7.03 -5.88 -26.58
N GLU A 40 -7.73 -4.87 -27.12
CA GLU A 40 -8.69 -4.05 -26.38
C GLU A 40 -9.93 -4.87 -25.98
N GLU A 41 -10.52 -5.60 -26.94
CA GLU A 41 -11.64 -6.52 -26.68
C GLU A 41 -11.23 -7.64 -25.72
N CYS A 42 -10.00 -8.15 -25.83
CA CYS A 42 -9.45 -9.16 -24.92
C CYS A 42 -9.37 -8.62 -23.49
N GLY A 43 -8.96 -7.36 -23.32
CA GLY A 43 -8.99 -6.67 -22.04
C GLY A 43 -10.41 -6.54 -21.49
N GLU A 44 -11.39 -6.15 -22.31
CA GLU A 44 -12.80 -6.11 -21.87
C GLU A 44 -13.32 -7.49 -21.45
N LEU A 45 -13.01 -8.53 -22.22
CA LEU A 45 -13.38 -9.91 -21.89
C LEU A 45 -12.78 -10.33 -20.56
N CYS A 46 -11.53 -9.97 -20.31
CA CYS A 46 -10.85 -10.24 -19.05
C CYS A 46 -11.52 -9.51 -17.88
N VAL A 47 -11.82 -8.20 -18.01
CA VAL A 47 -12.51 -7.41 -16.96
C VAL A 47 -13.92 -7.93 -16.68
N ARG A 48 -14.67 -8.33 -17.72
CA ARG A 48 -16.08 -8.74 -17.60
C ARG A 48 -16.24 -10.22 -17.25
N ASN A 49 -15.16 -11.00 -17.18
CA ASN A 49 -15.26 -12.43 -16.93
C ASN A 49 -15.63 -12.72 -15.47
N VAL A 50 -16.90 -13.03 -15.22
CA VAL A 50 -17.41 -13.37 -13.89
C VAL A 50 -17.16 -14.81 -13.48
N LEU A 51 -16.80 -15.69 -14.42
CA LEU A 51 -16.58 -17.12 -14.18
C LEU A 51 -15.10 -17.49 -14.05
N PHE A 52 -14.22 -16.60 -14.50
CA PHE A 52 -12.79 -16.80 -14.52
C PHE A 52 -12.10 -15.54 -14.00
N PRO A 53 -11.30 -15.60 -12.91
CA PRO A 53 -10.64 -14.44 -12.32
C PRO A 53 -9.45 -13.99 -13.18
N CYS A 54 -9.76 -13.41 -14.34
CA CYS A 54 -8.78 -12.95 -15.29
C CYS A 54 -8.02 -11.73 -14.74
N ARG A 55 -6.69 -11.73 -14.88
CA ARG A 55 -5.79 -10.70 -14.33
C ARG A 55 -4.87 -10.10 -15.38
N SER A 56 -4.57 -10.91 -16.38
CA SER A 56 -3.73 -10.54 -17.49
C SER A 56 -4.17 -11.37 -18.68
N PHE A 57 -3.69 -10.99 -19.84
CA PHE A 57 -3.98 -11.71 -21.05
C PHE A 57 -2.81 -11.64 -22.02
N LEU A 58 -2.72 -12.66 -22.85
CA LEU A 58 -1.84 -12.69 -24.01
C LEU A 58 -2.65 -12.20 -25.19
N SER A 59 -2.14 -11.22 -25.93
CA SER A 59 -2.74 -10.83 -27.20
C SER A 59 -1.69 -10.61 -28.28
N GLY A 60 -2.01 -11.04 -29.49
CA GLY A 60 -1.12 -10.97 -30.63
C GLY A 60 -1.66 -11.77 -31.81
N ARG A 61 -0.76 -12.37 -32.59
CA ARG A 61 -1.13 -13.19 -33.76
C ARG A 61 -0.47 -14.55 -33.74
N LEU A 62 -1.28 -15.61 -33.70
CA LEU A 62 -0.83 -16.99 -33.94
C LEU A 62 -1.30 -17.41 -35.33
N GLU A 63 -0.40 -17.96 -36.14
CA GLU A 63 -0.71 -18.45 -37.50
C GLU A 63 -1.50 -17.43 -38.35
N ASN A 64 -1.14 -16.15 -38.26
CA ASN A 64 -1.80 -14.99 -38.88
C ASN A 64 -3.22 -14.66 -38.38
N GLN A 65 -3.78 -15.39 -37.42
CA GLN A 65 -5.04 -15.06 -36.78
C GLN A 65 -4.84 -14.29 -35.48
N LEU A 66 -5.77 -13.39 -35.13
CA LEU A 66 -5.75 -12.70 -33.84
C LEU A 66 -6.01 -13.71 -32.73
N TYR A 67 -5.22 -13.64 -31.67
CA TYR A 67 -5.33 -14.51 -30.51
C TYR A 67 -5.46 -13.69 -29.24
N CYS A 68 -6.31 -14.18 -28.34
CA CYS A 68 -6.52 -13.67 -26.99
C CYS A 68 -6.52 -14.86 -26.01
N GLY A 69 -5.59 -14.87 -25.07
CA GLY A 69 -5.50 -15.90 -24.03
C GLY A 69 -5.61 -15.25 -22.65
N LEU A 70 -6.70 -15.50 -21.94
CA LEU A 70 -6.93 -14.98 -20.60
C LEU A 70 -6.18 -15.83 -19.56
N THR A 71 -5.55 -15.18 -18.59
CA THR A 71 -4.88 -15.88 -17.50
C THR A 71 -5.12 -15.19 -16.15
N HIS A 72 -5.01 -15.98 -15.08
CA HIS A 72 -5.22 -15.54 -13.69
C HIS A 72 -3.89 -15.17 -13.01
N ILE A 73 -2.77 -15.28 -13.72
CA ILE A 73 -1.43 -15.00 -13.18
C ILE A 73 -1.08 -13.56 -13.53
N ASN A 74 -0.65 -12.77 -12.55
CA ASN A 74 -0.20 -11.39 -12.75
C ASN A 74 1.32 -11.33 -13.01
N ARG A 75 1.89 -10.15 -13.31
CA ARG A 75 3.33 -10.04 -13.64
C ARG A 75 4.23 -10.58 -12.52
N GLU A 76 3.90 -10.26 -11.28
CA GLU A 76 4.68 -10.69 -10.10
C GLU A 76 4.68 -12.23 -9.96
N GLY A 77 3.53 -12.88 -10.18
CA GLY A 77 3.40 -14.33 -10.21
C GLY A 77 4.17 -15.01 -11.35
N LEU A 78 4.31 -14.33 -12.50
CA LEU A 78 5.15 -14.81 -13.61
C LEU A 78 6.65 -14.71 -13.28
N VAL A 79 7.10 -13.55 -12.78
CA VAL A 79 8.52 -13.30 -12.47
C VAL A 79 9.05 -14.29 -11.42
N GLN A 80 8.18 -14.77 -10.54
CA GLN A 80 8.53 -15.69 -9.47
C GLN A 80 8.52 -17.18 -9.87
N ASN A 81 8.04 -17.52 -11.07
CA ASN A 81 8.01 -18.89 -11.59
C ASN A 81 9.12 -19.11 -12.65
N PRO A 82 10.28 -19.69 -12.27
CA PRO A 82 11.35 -19.94 -13.24
C PRO A 82 10.89 -20.89 -14.35
N GLY A 83 10.95 -20.42 -15.60
CA GLY A 83 10.51 -21.14 -16.81
C GLY A 83 9.16 -20.68 -17.41
N SER A 84 8.49 -19.71 -16.80
CA SER A 84 7.20 -19.15 -17.30
C SER A 84 7.35 -17.85 -18.11
N LEU A 85 8.58 -17.39 -18.32
CA LEU A 85 8.91 -16.17 -19.08
C LEU A 85 9.90 -16.51 -20.21
N HIS A 86 9.39 -16.98 -21.34
CA HIS A 86 10.15 -17.08 -22.59
C HIS A 86 9.74 -15.95 -23.53
N LEU A 87 10.63 -15.36 -24.33
CA LEU A 87 10.23 -14.30 -25.26
C LEU A 87 9.42 -14.89 -26.43
N SER A 88 8.11 -14.62 -26.47
CA SER A 88 7.29 -14.91 -27.65
C SER A 88 7.58 -13.92 -28.79
N ARG A 89 7.59 -14.35 -30.05
CA ARG A 89 7.69 -13.42 -31.20
C ARG A 89 6.32 -12.94 -31.70
N SER A 90 5.25 -13.55 -31.20
CA SER A 90 3.89 -13.45 -31.73
C SER A 90 2.88 -12.89 -30.73
N LEU A 91 3.13 -13.04 -29.43
CA LEU A 91 2.21 -12.69 -28.35
C LEU A 91 2.84 -11.70 -27.38
N ASN A 92 2.10 -10.63 -27.10
CA ASN A 92 2.41 -9.69 -26.03
C ASN A 92 1.58 -10.05 -24.80
N TYR A 93 2.17 -9.89 -23.62
CA TYR A 93 1.51 -10.04 -22.33
C TYR A 93 1.03 -8.67 -21.83
N TYR A 94 -0.22 -8.62 -21.42
CA TYR A 94 -0.90 -7.44 -20.93
C TYR A 94 -1.44 -7.68 -19.53
N GLU A 95 -1.25 -6.73 -18.64
CA GLU A 95 -1.83 -6.78 -17.29
C GLU A 95 -2.98 -5.79 -17.18
N ILE A 96 -4.02 -6.20 -16.46
CA ILE A 96 -5.16 -5.35 -16.15
C ILE A 96 -4.89 -4.70 -14.82
N THR A 97 -4.49 -3.43 -14.85
CA THR A 97 -4.33 -2.64 -13.63
C THR A 97 -5.59 -1.81 -13.43
N ARG A 98 -6.15 -1.78 -12.21
CA ARG A 98 -7.12 -0.73 -11.87
C ARG A 98 -6.35 0.59 -11.88
N SER A 99 -6.46 1.35 -12.97
CA SER A 99 -5.64 2.53 -13.14
C SER A 99 -6.11 3.64 -12.22
N VAL A 100 -5.16 4.24 -11.51
CA VAL A 100 -5.36 5.50 -10.78
C VAL A 100 -5.83 6.61 -11.74
N GLU A 101 -5.63 6.48 -13.06
CA GLU A 101 -6.12 7.44 -14.07
C GLU A 101 -7.65 7.54 -14.17
N GLY A 102 -8.34 6.42 -13.94
CA GLY A 102 -9.79 6.31 -13.91
C GLY A 102 -10.40 6.46 -12.52
N CYS A 103 -9.58 6.82 -11.52
CA CYS A 103 -10.02 6.99 -10.15
C CYS A 103 -10.54 8.41 -9.91
N ASP A 104 -11.71 8.53 -9.27
CA ASP A 104 -12.20 9.83 -8.82
C ASP A 104 -11.30 10.39 -7.73
N SER A 105 -11.15 11.72 -7.69
CA SER A 105 -10.26 12.38 -6.72
C SER A 105 -10.61 12.08 -5.25
N SER A 106 -11.88 11.78 -4.96
CA SER A 106 -12.34 11.34 -3.63
C SER A 106 -11.84 9.96 -3.25
N ASP A 107 -11.59 9.11 -4.25
CA ASP A 107 -11.29 7.68 -4.10
C ASP A 107 -9.77 7.41 -4.19
N ILE A 108 -8.98 8.46 -4.38
CA ILE A 108 -7.51 8.40 -4.34
C ILE A 108 -7.04 8.35 -2.89
N HIS A 109 -6.34 7.26 -2.58
CA HIS A 109 -5.66 7.02 -1.31
C HIS A 109 -4.19 6.70 -1.53
N PHE A 110 -3.46 6.41 -0.46
CA PHE A 110 -2.07 5.99 -0.52
C PHE A 110 -1.84 4.65 0.18
N GLU A 111 -0.93 3.85 -0.38
CA GLU A 111 -0.28 2.72 0.29
C GLU A 111 1.13 3.16 0.71
N LEU A 112 1.45 2.98 1.99
CA LEU A 112 2.75 3.29 2.56
C LEU A 112 3.66 2.06 2.57
N VAL A 113 4.90 2.22 2.12
CA VAL A 113 6.01 1.30 2.39
C VAL A 113 7.07 2.06 3.20
N ALA A 114 7.08 1.82 4.50
CA ALA A 114 7.92 2.58 5.43
C ALA A 114 9.41 2.23 5.31
N GLY A 115 10.29 3.22 5.49
CA GLY A 115 11.73 3.01 5.48
C GLY A 115 12.30 2.68 4.10
N MET A 116 11.65 3.11 3.02
CA MET A 116 12.04 2.83 1.65
C MET A 116 12.10 4.13 0.84
N SER A 117 13.01 4.16 -0.13
CA SER A 117 13.20 5.25 -1.09
C SER A 117 13.13 4.69 -2.50
N LEU A 118 12.43 5.38 -3.41
CA LEU A 118 12.42 5.04 -4.82
C LEU A 118 13.61 5.70 -5.52
N GLU A 119 14.57 4.90 -5.97
CA GLU A 119 15.80 5.34 -6.64
C GLU A 119 15.59 5.51 -8.15
N THR A 120 14.63 6.37 -8.50
CA THR A 120 14.38 6.87 -9.86
C THR A 120 14.46 8.40 -9.88
N ASP A 121 14.56 8.99 -11.07
CA ASP A 121 14.58 10.44 -11.21
C ASP A 121 13.18 11.03 -10.91
N PRO A 122 13.00 11.80 -9.83
CA PRO A 122 11.73 12.47 -9.58
C PRO A 122 11.52 13.60 -10.60
N TYR A 123 10.28 13.78 -11.05
CA TYR A 123 9.96 14.89 -11.94
C TYR A 123 9.82 16.22 -11.19
N LEU A 124 9.66 16.16 -9.85
CA LEU A 124 9.56 17.32 -8.98
C LEU A 124 10.15 16.99 -7.60
N ILE A 125 10.89 17.94 -7.05
CA ILE A 125 11.35 17.91 -5.65
C ILE A 125 10.86 19.19 -4.99
N SER A 126 10.18 19.06 -3.85
CA SER A 126 9.75 20.18 -3.03
C SER A 126 10.43 20.08 -1.65
N SER A 127 10.82 21.22 -1.09
CA SER A 127 11.47 21.32 0.22
C SER A 127 10.58 22.06 1.20
N ASP A 128 10.90 21.96 2.49
CA ASP A 128 10.20 22.63 3.60
C ASP A 128 8.71 22.27 3.68
N MET A 129 8.39 21.00 3.36
CA MET A 129 7.03 20.46 3.41
C MET A 129 6.93 19.38 4.48
N ASN A 130 5.77 19.32 5.14
CA ASN A 130 5.44 18.19 6.00
C ASN A 130 4.85 17.01 5.17
N PRO A 131 4.84 15.79 5.73
CA PRO A 131 4.35 14.61 5.00
C PRO A 131 2.91 14.74 4.48
N HIS A 132 1.98 15.31 5.26
CA HIS A 132 0.60 15.54 4.84
C HIS A 132 0.53 16.44 3.60
N GLU A 133 1.29 17.54 3.59
CA GLU A 133 1.37 18.44 2.45
C GLU A 133 1.95 17.76 1.19
N CYS A 134 2.95 16.87 1.36
CA CYS A 134 3.47 16.08 0.24
C CYS A 134 2.34 15.25 -0.41
N LEU A 135 1.53 14.58 0.40
CA LEU A 135 0.47 13.70 -0.08
C LEU A 135 -0.68 14.48 -0.69
N GLU A 136 -1.07 15.61 -0.11
CA GLU A 136 -2.08 16.50 -0.67
C GLU A 136 -1.67 17.07 -2.03
N GLN A 137 -0.40 17.45 -2.19
CA GLN A 137 0.13 17.90 -3.48
C GLN A 137 0.13 16.77 -4.50
N CYS A 138 0.59 15.57 -4.11
CA CYS A 138 0.58 14.41 -4.98
C CYS A 138 -0.84 14.03 -5.39
N LYS A 139 -1.81 14.04 -4.46
CA LYS A 139 -3.23 13.73 -4.72
C LYS A 139 -3.82 14.63 -5.81
N LYS A 140 -3.49 15.93 -5.79
CA LYS A 140 -3.94 16.92 -6.77
C LYS A 140 -3.23 16.83 -8.13
N ASP A 141 -1.96 16.43 -8.17
CA ASP A 141 -1.21 16.28 -9.43
C ASP A 141 -1.54 14.93 -10.11
N ARG A 142 -2.20 14.98 -11.27
CA ARG A 142 -2.52 13.78 -12.07
C ARG A 142 -1.28 13.02 -12.54
N ARG A 143 -0.13 13.70 -12.68
CA ARG A 143 1.14 13.04 -13.04
C ARG A 143 1.76 12.31 -11.86
N CYS A 144 1.45 12.69 -10.63
CA CYS A 144 2.00 12.03 -9.46
C CYS A 144 1.38 10.65 -9.30
N ARG A 145 2.22 9.61 -9.29
CA ARG A 145 1.84 8.24 -8.95
C ARG A 145 2.38 7.81 -7.59
N SER A 146 3.56 8.31 -7.22
CA SER A 146 4.15 8.03 -5.93
C SER A 146 5.02 9.18 -5.43
N VAL A 147 5.28 9.18 -4.13
CA VAL A 147 6.12 10.15 -3.45
C VAL A 147 7.10 9.44 -2.50
N SER A 148 8.37 9.84 -2.55
CA SER A 148 9.37 9.48 -1.54
C SER A 148 9.61 10.68 -0.64
N ILE A 149 9.26 10.57 0.64
CA ILE A 149 9.35 11.66 1.63
C ILE A 149 10.68 11.52 2.38
N ASP A 150 11.57 12.51 2.28
CA ASP A 150 12.84 12.60 3.00
C ASP A 150 12.63 13.35 4.33
N TYR A 151 12.49 12.61 5.43
CA TYR A 151 12.25 13.19 6.76
C TYR A 151 13.49 13.89 7.32
N LYS A 152 14.68 13.54 6.84
CA LYS A 152 15.93 14.17 7.28
C LYS A 152 16.08 15.56 6.67
N LYS A 153 15.67 15.75 5.43
CA LYS A 153 15.73 17.03 4.72
C LYS A 153 14.42 17.83 4.77
N GLY A 154 13.31 17.21 5.17
CA GLY A 154 11.98 17.83 5.09
C GLY A 154 11.58 18.13 3.65
N SER A 155 11.73 17.14 2.75
CA SER A 155 11.48 17.31 1.31
C SER A 155 10.71 16.13 0.72
N CYS A 156 9.92 16.38 -0.32
CA CYS A 156 9.15 15.38 -1.05
C CYS A 156 9.75 15.19 -2.45
N ARG A 157 9.92 13.94 -2.88
CA ARG A 157 10.30 13.59 -4.26
C ARG A 157 9.11 12.94 -4.96
N TYR A 158 8.59 13.57 -6.00
CA TYR A 158 7.39 13.11 -6.71
C TYR A 158 7.78 12.36 -7.99
N HIS A 159 7.15 11.21 -8.21
CA HIS A 159 7.44 10.30 -9.31
C HIS A 159 6.18 10.05 -10.15
N SER A 160 6.37 9.89 -11.47
CA SER A 160 5.30 9.60 -12.42
C SER A 160 4.96 8.12 -12.55
N GLU A 161 5.64 7.29 -11.76
CA GLU A 161 5.52 5.83 -11.79
C GLU A 161 5.32 5.31 -10.36
N GLY A 162 4.59 4.20 -10.22
CA GLY A 162 4.49 3.41 -8.98
C GLY A 162 5.49 2.26 -9.00
N ILE A 163 5.54 1.48 -7.91
CA ILE A 163 6.52 0.38 -7.82
C ILE A 163 6.25 -0.75 -8.81
N SER A 164 4.99 -0.98 -9.19
CA SER A 164 4.62 -2.04 -10.14
C SER A 164 5.05 -1.74 -11.58
N ALA A 165 5.14 -0.46 -11.94
CA ALA A 165 5.58 -0.01 -13.27
C ALA A 165 7.11 -0.08 -13.42
N VAL A 166 7.82 0.18 -12.32
CA VAL A 166 9.28 0.12 -12.27
C VAL A 166 9.73 -1.29 -11.86
N ALA A 167 10.95 -1.71 -12.23
CA ALA A 167 11.50 -2.92 -11.61
C ALA A 167 11.62 -2.71 -10.10
N ASP A 168 11.09 -3.64 -9.31
CA ASP A 168 11.10 -3.64 -7.84
C ASP A 168 12.50 -3.39 -7.23
N THR A 169 13.55 -3.71 -7.98
CA THR A 169 14.96 -3.41 -7.64
C THR A 169 15.26 -1.92 -7.47
N LYS A 170 14.36 -1.01 -7.83
CA LYS A 170 14.51 0.43 -7.63
C LYS A 170 14.01 0.93 -6.28
N LEU A 171 13.20 0.14 -5.56
CA LEU A 171 12.80 0.48 -4.20
C LEU A 171 13.86 -0.03 -3.21
N GLN A 172 14.57 0.89 -2.55
CA GLN A 172 15.72 0.56 -1.71
C GLN A 172 15.48 0.93 -0.23
N PRO A 173 15.94 0.10 0.73
CA PRO A 173 15.84 0.43 2.15
C PRO A 173 16.59 1.72 2.50
N ASN A 174 15.90 2.63 3.18
CA ASN A 174 16.46 3.87 3.69
C ASN A 174 15.63 4.38 4.90
N GLY A 175 16.19 4.30 6.11
CA GLY A 175 15.50 4.67 7.36
C GLY A 175 15.16 6.17 7.51
N ASN A 176 15.52 7.03 6.55
CA ASN A 176 15.12 8.43 6.50
C ASN A 176 13.92 8.71 5.59
N PHE A 177 13.46 7.68 4.86
CA PHE A 177 12.42 7.83 3.85
C PHE A 177 11.21 6.99 4.13
N ASN A 178 10.05 7.50 3.72
CA ASN A 178 8.89 6.68 3.44
C ASN A 178 8.52 6.80 1.98
N TYR A 179 8.16 5.68 1.37
CA TYR A 179 7.63 5.61 0.02
C TYR A 179 6.11 5.44 0.10
N LEU A 180 5.36 6.27 -0.63
CA LEU A 180 3.92 6.16 -0.72
C LEU A 180 3.49 6.18 -2.18
N GLU A 181 2.60 5.27 -2.57
CA GLU A 181 2.03 5.23 -3.92
C GLU A 181 0.52 5.36 -3.90
N LYS A 182 -0.04 5.98 -4.95
CA LYS A 182 -1.49 6.14 -5.09
C LYS A 182 -2.15 4.79 -5.31
N ILE A 183 -3.25 4.59 -4.60
CA ILE A 183 -4.18 3.48 -4.78
C ILE A 183 -5.59 4.03 -4.93
N CYS A 184 -6.49 3.23 -5.51
CA CYS A 184 -7.86 3.63 -5.78
C CYS A 184 -8.85 2.73 -5.03
N PHE A 185 -9.65 3.31 -4.13
CA PHE A 185 -10.69 2.61 -3.39
C PHE A 185 -12.03 3.35 -3.47
N PRO A 186 -12.88 3.02 -4.44
CA PRO A 186 -14.16 3.69 -4.62
C PRO A 186 -15.07 3.60 -3.40
N GLY A 187 -15.58 4.74 -2.94
CA GLY A 187 -16.58 4.80 -1.87
C GLY A 187 -16.06 4.49 -0.46
N THR A 188 -14.74 4.39 -0.26
CA THR A 188 -14.19 4.28 1.10
C THR A 188 -14.32 5.61 1.85
N GLN A 189 -14.52 5.54 3.16
CA GLN A 189 -14.61 6.72 4.03
C GLN A 189 -13.29 7.02 4.75
N CYS A 190 -12.18 6.49 4.26
CA CYS A 190 -10.88 6.64 4.88
C CYS A 190 -10.36 8.07 4.78
N LYS A 191 -10.26 8.76 5.92
CA LYS A 191 -9.77 10.15 5.99
C LYS A 191 -8.28 10.27 6.31
N ARG A 192 -7.59 9.15 6.46
CA ARG A 192 -6.16 9.10 6.77
C ARG A 192 -5.32 9.46 5.54
N ASP A 193 -4.11 9.95 5.78
CA ASP A 193 -3.10 10.26 4.76
C ASP A 193 -2.76 9.03 3.90
N TRP A 194 -2.76 7.84 4.50
CA TRP A 194 -2.65 6.56 3.79
C TRP A 194 -3.67 5.57 4.36
N SER A 195 -4.18 4.71 3.48
CA SER A 195 -5.17 3.70 3.86
C SER A 195 -4.53 2.43 4.39
N PHE A 196 -3.40 2.03 3.81
CA PHE A 196 -2.68 0.82 4.20
C PHE A 196 -1.19 1.06 4.31
N GLU A 197 -0.55 0.40 5.26
CA GLU A 197 0.90 0.19 5.24
C GLU A 197 1.19 -1.24 4.78
N ARG A 198 2.01 -1.39 3.74
CA ARG A 198 2.44 -2.67 3.18
C ARG A 198 3.79 -3.05 3.76
N ILE A 199 3.85 -4.24 4.35
CA ILE A 199 5.10 -4.88 4.79
C ILE A 199 5.32 -6.13 3.95
N ARG A 200 6.36 -6.10 3.13
CA ARG A 200 6.60 -7.13 2.12
C ARG A 200 7.17 -8.42 2.69
N ASN A 201 6.79 -9.55 2.11
CA ASN A 201 7.24 -10.89 2.51
C ASN A 201 6.99 -11.19 4.00
N LYS A 202 5.86 -10.72 4.52
CA LYS A 202 5.47 -10.85 5.92
C LYS A 202 4.06 -11.38 6.05
N GLU A 203 3.80 -12.05 7.18
CA GLU A 203 2.48 -12.52 7.59
C GLU A 203 2.32 -12.38 9.11
N LEU A 204 1.08 -12.27 9.56
CA LEU A 204 0.68 -12.28 10.97
C LEU A 204 0.57 -13.74 11.44
N VAL A 205 1.35 -14.11 12.45
CA VAL A 205 1.36 -15.45 13.04
C VAL A 205 0.70 -15.45 14.42
N GLY A 206 0.29 -16.63 14.89
CA GLY A 206 -0.34 -16.83 16.21
C GLY A 206 -1.87 -16.80 16.22
N ILE A 207 -2.51 -16.40 15.11
CA ILE A 207 -3.98 -16.24 15.00
C ILE A 207 -4.58 -16.89 13.75
N GLU A 208 -3.95 -17.95 13.23
CA GLU A 208 -4.34 -18.54 11.93
C GLU A 208 -5.82 -18.94 11.85
N HIS A 209 -6.40 -19.43 12.96
CA HIS A 209 -7.82 -19.81 13.04
C HIS A 209 -8.79 -18.63 13.10
N GLU A 210 -8.30 -17.40 13.32
CA GLU A 210 -9.13 -16.19 13.36
C GLU A 210 -9.07 -15.39 12.06
N LYS A 211 -8.20 -15.79 11.12
CA LYS A 211 -8.16 -15.22 9.78
C LYS A 211 -9.32 -15.75 8.94
N VAL A 212 -9.91 -14.89 8.13
CA VAL A 212 -10.95 -15.27 7.16
C VAL A 212 -10.40 -15.20 5.76
N LEU A 213 -10.58 -16.29 5.03
CA LEU A 213 -10.29 -16.34 3.60
C LEU A 213 -11.40 -15.65 2.81
N VAL A 214 -11.02 -14.73 1.93
CA VAL A 214 -11.95 -14.06 1.00
C VAL A 214 -11.45 -14.13 -0.43
N GLU A 215 -12.39 -14.05 -1.36
CA GLU A 215 -12.08 -13.94 -2.78
C GLU A 215 -11.52 -12.55 -3.06
N ALA A 216 -10.25 -12.49 -3.47
CA ALA A 216 -9.63 -11.29 -4.00
C ALA A 216 -8.49 -11.70 -4.94
N ASN A 217 -8.33 -10.95 -6.03
CA ASN A 217 -7.40 -11.30 -7.09
C ASN A 217 -6.19 -10.38 -7.18
N THR A 218 -6.22 -9.26 -6.50
CA THR A 218 -5.07 -8.38 -6.36
C THR A 218 -4.91 -7.97 -4.91
N LYS A 219 -3.75 -7.39 -4.58
CA LYS A 219 -3.55 -6.80 -3.27
C LYS A 219 -4.57 -5.67 -3.01
N GLU A 220 -4.91 -4.90 -4.03
CA GLU A 220 -5.90 -3.82 -3.96
C GLU A 220 -7.30 -4.37 -3.68
N GLU A 221 -7.69 -5.48 -4.33
CA GLU A 221 -8.96 -6.16 -4.03
C GLU A 221 -8.98 -6.74 -2.61
N CYS A 222 -7.85 -7.25 -2.13
CA CYS A 222 -7.73 -7.75 -0.77
C CYS A 222 -7.85 -6.63 0.27
N GLN A 223 -7.21 -5.48 0.00
CA GLN A 223 -7.33 -4.26 0.80
C GLN A 223 -8.76 -3.73 0.79
N ASP A 224 -9.40 -3.64 -0.37
CA ASP A 224 -10.80 -3.21 -0.52
C ASP A 224 -11.76 -4.16 0.22
N ALA A 225 -11.52 -5.47 0.12
CA ALA A 225 -12.27 -6.46 0.89
C ALA A 225 -12.11 -6.24 2.40
N CYS A 226 -10.90 -5.94 2.89
CA CYS A 226 -10.66 -5.59 4.29
C CYS A 226 -11.45 -4.35 4.72
N LEU A 227 -11.43 -3.27 3.93
CA LEU A 227 -12.17 -2.03 4.21
C LEU A 227 -13.69 -2.27 4.29
N ASN A 228 -14.20 -3.18 3.47
CA ASN A 228 -15.63 -3.42 3.33
C ASN A 228 -16.16 -4.61 4.15
N TYR A 229 -15.28 -5.36 4.81
CA TYR A 229 -15.67 -6.55 5.56
C TYR A 229 -16.61 -6.20 6.72
N LYS A 230 -17.73 -6.91 6.82
CA LYS A 230 -18.81 -6.58 7.77
C LYS A 230 -18.86 -7.48 9.01
N SER A 231 -18.32 -8.69 8.93
CA SER A 231 -18.43 -9.66 10.04
C SER A 231 -17.54 -9.29 11.23
N PHE A 232 -16.46 -8.56 10.97
CA PHE A 232 -15.64 -7.92 12.00
C PHE A 232 -14.93 -6.70 11.42
N LYS A 233 -14.38 -5.86 12.31
CA LYS A 233 -13.52 -4.74 11.95
C LYS A 233 -12.15 -5.25 11.51
N CYS A 234 -11.89 -5.26 10.21
CA CYS A 234 -10.62 -5.75 9.67
C CYS A 234 -9.47 -4.79 10.01
N LEU A 235 -8.52 -5.24 10.83
CA LEU A 235 -7.35 -4.44 11.22
C LEU A 235 -6.13 -4.71 10.34
N SER A 236 -6.08 -5.87 9.69
CA SER A 236 -5.06 -6.15 8.67
C SER A 236 -5.51 -7.20 7.68
N ALA A 237 -4.85 -7.24 6.53
CA ALA A 237 -5.01 -8.26 5.51
C ALA A 237 -3.66 -8.84 5.08
N GLU A 238 -3.68 -10.03 4.49
CA GLU A 238 -2.52 -10.68 3.89
C GLU A 238 -2.90 -11.12 2.48
N PHE A 239 -2.05 -10.83 1.49
CA PHE A 239 -2.24 -11.32 0.14
C PHE A 239 -1.08 -12.25 -0.25
N ASN A 240 -1.41 -13.51 -0.54
CA ASN A 240 -0.49 -14.48 -1.09
C ASN A 240 -0.53 -14.40 -2.62
N TYR A 241 0.55 -13.93 -3.23
CA TYR A 241 0.63 -13.73 -4.69
C TYR A 241 0.67 -15.04 -5.46
N GLN A 242 1.26 -16.10 -4.89
CA GLN A 242 1.38 -17.40 -5.55
C GLN A 242 0.03 -18.13 -5.59
N LEU A 243 -0.70 -18.10 -4.47
CA LEU A 243 -1.97 -18.79 -4.33
C LEU A 243 -3.17 -17.90 -4.65
N SER A 244 -2.93 -16.60 -4.89
CA SER A 244 -4.01 -15.66 -5.13
C SER A 244 -5.01 -15.60 -3.99
N GLU A 245 -4.48 -15.63 -2.76
CA GLU A 245 -5.25 -15.89 -1.55
C GLU A 245 -5.23 -14.65 -0.66
N CYS A 246 -6.42 -14.13 -0.32
CA CYS A 246 -6.56 -13.01 0.60
C CYS A 246 -7.07 -13.48 1.97
N ARG A 247 -6.33 -13.14 3.03
CA ARG A 247 -6.69 -13.45 4.40
C ARG A 247 -6.93 -12.16 5.18
N LEU A 248 -8.14 -11.98 5.68
CA LEU A 248 -8.54 -10.84 6.51
C LEU A 248 -8.38 -11.18 7.98
N SER A 249 -7.98 -10.21 8.81
CA SER A 249 -7.71 -10.41 10.23
C SER A 249 -8.35 -9.30 11.09
N PRO A 250 -9.00 -9.65 12.22
CA PRO A 250 -9.43 -8.68 13.22
C PRO A 250 -8.28 -8.23 14.14
N TYR A 251 -7.07 -8.77 13.95
CA TYR A 251 -5.85 -8.38 14.65
C TYR A 251 -4.87 -7.71 13.71
N ASN A 252 -3.95 -6.97 14.30
CA ASN A 252 -2.81 -6.37 13.64
C ASN A 252 -1.53 -6.51 14.46
N ARG A 253 -0.42 -5.95 13.98
CA ARG A 253 0.89 -6.05 14.66
C ARG A 253 0.96 -5.37 16.03
N PHE A 254 -0.06 -4.57 16.39
CA PHE A 254 -0.18 -3.85 17.66
C PHE A 254 -1.23 -4.45 18.61
N SER A 255 -1.92 -5.51 18.17
CA SER A 255 -2.88 -6.25 18.98
C SER A 255 -2.17 -6.93 20.17
N SER A 256 -2.92 -7.15 21.25
CA SER A 256 -2.37 -7.62 22.54
C SER A 256 -1.47 -8.86 22.41
N THR A 257 -0.38 -8.86 23.18
CA THR A 257 0.61 -9.94 23.23
C THR A 257 0.07 -11.24 23.81
N GLU A 258 -1.09 -11.23 24.48
CA GLU A 258 -1.68 -12.45 25.06
C GLU A 258 -1.96 -13.53 24.01
N LYS A 259 -2.30 -13.13 22.78
CA LYS A 259 -2.50 -14.06 21.65
C LYS A 259 -1.23 -14.43 20.91
N SER A 260 -0.05 -14.02 21.42
CA SER A 260 1.25 -14.22 20.75
C SER A 260 1.27 -13.71 19.29
N VAL A 261 0.43 -12.71 18.98
CA VAL A 261 0.31 -12.11 17.65
C VAL A 261 1.63 -11.43 17.29
N ALA A 262 2.18 -11.80 16.15
CA ALA A 262 3.43 -11.22 15.67
C ALA A 262 3.48 -11.19 14.14
N VAL A 263 4.14 -10.19 13.60
CA VAL A 263 4.50 -10.17 12.18
C VAL A 263 5.81 -10.92 12.01
N SER A 264 5.81 -11.95 11.16
CA SER A 264 6.96 -12.80 10.85
C SER A 264 7.25 -12.81 9.35
N ASN A 265 8.45 -13.24 8.97
CA ASN A 265 8.74 -13.56 7.57
C ASN A 265 7.77 -14.64 7.10
N SER A 266 7.12 -14.43 5.95
CA SER A 266 6.36 -15.48 5.31
C SER A 266 7.31 -16.44 4.58
N ARG A 267 6.90 -17.71 4.51
CA ARG A 267 7.60 -18.73 3.71
C ARG A 267 7.26 -18.65 2.22
N PHE A 268 6.13 -18.01 1.91
CA PHE A 268 5.64 -17.78 0.55
C PHE A 268 5.77 -16.29 0.22
N VAL A 269 5.48 -15.93 -1.02
CA VAL A 269 5.39 -14.51 -1.40
C VAL A 269 4.05 -13.99 -0.90
N VAL A 270 4.06 -13.48 0.32
CA VAL A 270 2.91 -12.90 1.02
C VAL A 270 3.28 -11.51 1.48
N ASP A 271 2.40 -10.56 1.21
CA ASP A 271 2.51 -9.22 1.81
C ASP A 271 1.44 -9.02 2.88
N TYR A 272 1.87 -8.39 3.96
CA TYR A 272 1.03 -7.97 5.06
C TYR A 272 0.60 -6.52 4.86
N PHE A 273 -0.69 -6.25 5.03
CA PHE A 273 -1.28 -4.92 4.91
C PHE A 273 -1.93 -4.51 6.22
N GLU A 274 -1.39 -3.49 6.86
CA GLU A 274 -1.95 -2.89 8.07
C GLU A 274 -3.02 -1.87 7.66
N ASN A 275 -4.27 -2.08 8.07
CA ASN A 275 -5.36 -1.13 7.77
C ASN A 275 -5.25 0.09 8.69
N ASN A 276 -5.15 1.29 8.12
CA ASN A 276 -5.10 2.54 8.88
C ASN A 276 -6.48 3.24 8.93
N CYS A 277 -7.45 2.77 8.14
CA CYS A 277 -8.79 3.34 7.97
C CYS A 277 -9.76 2.93 9.09
N PHE A 278 -9.31 3.05 10.34
CA PHE A 278 -10.14 2.75 11.48
C PHE A 278 -9.88 3.69 12.66
N GLU A 279 -10.90 3.82 13.51
CA GLU A 279 -10.78 4.53 14.77
C GLU A 279 -10.20 3.59 15.83
N GLU A 280 -8.98 3.87 16.28
CA GLU A 280 -8.36 3.13 17.37
C GLU A 280 -9.08 3.48 18.69
N PRO A 281 -9.45 2.48 19.52
CA PRO A 281 -9.92 2.78 20.86
C PRO A 281 -8.86 3.58 21.64
N ARG A 282 -9.23 4.71 22.25
CA ARG A 282 -8.31 5.55 23.04
C ARG A 282 -8.69 5.64 24.52
N GLY A 283 -9.42 4.65 25.05
CA GLY A 283 -9.86 4.62 26.45
C GLY A 283 -8.70 4.44 27.41
N PHE A 284 -8.07 3.26 27.40
CA PHE A 284 -6.86 2.97 28.16
C PHE A 284 -5.77 2.46 27.23
N CYS A 285 -4.60 3.10 27.23
CA CYS A 285 -3.46 2.72 26.38
C CYS A 285 -2.26 2.30 27.21
N ASN A 286 -1.60 1.22 26.81
CA ASN A 286 -0.32 0.82 27.37
C ASN A 286 0.79 1.74 26.86
N THR A 287 1.38 2.53 27.75
CA THR A 287 2.45 3.48 27.41
C THR A 287 3.80 3.13 28.03
N LYS A 288 4.89 3.40 27.30
CA LYS A 288 6.26 3.19 27.80
C LYS A 288 7.15 4.37 27.49
N LEU A 289 7.62 5.05 28.53
CA LEU A 289 8.59 6.13 28.40
C LEU A 289 10.01 5.55 28.32
N ILE A 290 10.75 5.91 27.28
CA ILE A 290 12.15 5.56 27.08
C ILE A 290 12.95 6.85 26.91
N LYS A 291 13.96 7.01 27.75
CA LYS A 291 14.89 8.13 27.64
C LYS A 291 15.93 7.86 26.57
N LYS A 292 16.46 8.94 26.00
CA LYS A 292 17.64 8.94 25.13
C LYS A 292 17.43 8.41 23.71
N PHE A 293 16.22 8.51 23.15
CA PHE A 293 15.93 8.10 21.77
C PHE A 293 15.08 9.13 21.05
N LYS A 294 15.18 9.15 19.73
CA LYS A 294 14.34 9.94 18.82
C LYS A 294 13.96 9.10 17.60
N HIS A 295 12.73 9.29 17.12
CA HIS A 295 12.28 8.78 15.83
C HIS A 295 12.64 9.76 14.70
N LEU A 296 13.21 9.26 13.61
CA LEU A 296 13.52 10.06 12.42
C LEU A 296 12.29 10.25 11.54
N LEU A 297 11.48 9.20 11.37
CA LEU A 297 10.22 9.25 10.62
C LEU A 297 9.14 9.87 11.51
N THR A 298 9.09 11.19 11.52
CA THR A 298 8.10 11.97 12.27
C THR A 298 7.06 12.50 11.29
N GLU A 299 5.85 11.94 11.33
CA GLU A 299 4.77 12.32 10.42
C GLU A 299 4.23 13.73 10.69
N LYS A 300 4.25 14.16 11.95
CA LYS A 300 3.76 15.48 12.35
C LYS A 300 4.64 16.09 13.43
N ILE A 301 5.07 17.32 13.21
CA ILE A 301 5.79 18.13 14.20
C ILE A 301 4.85 19.23 14.68
N THR A 302 4.70 19.35 15.99
CA THR A 302 3.82 20.32 16.66
C THR A 302 4.51 20.86 17.91
N THR A 303 3.92 21.85 18.57
CA THR A 303 4.40 22.41 19.83
C THR A 303 3.65 21.80 21.01
N GLY A 304 4.35 21.58 22.13
CA GLY A 304 3.71 21.09 23.35
C GLY A 304 4.50 21.41 24.62
N GLU A 305 3.78 21.65 25.71
CA GLU A 305 4.38 22.08 26.99
C GLU A 305 4.96 20.92 27.81
N SER A 306 4.52 19.69 27.55
CA SER A 306 5.05 18.48 28.18
C SER A 306 4.87 17.24 27.29
N ILE A 307 5.47 16.12 27.69
CA ILE A 307 5.27 14.83 27.01
C ILE A 307 3.81 14.36 27.08
N GLU A 308 3.06 14.72 28.13
CA GLU A 308 1.63 14.43 28.27
C GLU A 308 0.77 15.22 27.29
N ASP A 309 1.09 16.50 27.05
CA ASP A 309 0.46 17.32 26.02
C ASP A 309 0.73 16.71 24.63
N CYS A 310 1.99 16.39 24.34
CA CYS A 310 2.34 15.71 23.09
C CYS A 310 1.64 14.35 22.94
N ARG A 311 1.44 13.60 24.03
CA ARG A 311 0.68 12.35 24.04
C ARG A 311 -0.78 12.58 23.68
N GLN A 312 -1.41 13.62 24.22
CA GLN A 312 -2.78 13.96 23.87
C GLN A 312 -2.90 14.31 22.39
N GLN A 313 -1.97 15.12 21.86
CA GLN A 313 -1.91 15.43 20.42
C GLN A 313 -1.70 14.20 19.54
N CYS A 314 -1.00 13.17 20.04
CA CYS A 314 -0.90 11.87 19.38
C CYS A 314 -2.24 11.13 19.35
N TYR A 315 -3.04 11.19 20.42
CA TYR A 315 -4.37 10.60 20.43
C TYR A 315 -5.34 11.30 19.48
N ASP A 316 -5.20 12.62 19.36
CA ASP A 316 -6.06 13.47 18.53
C ASP A 316 -5.63 13.53 17.05
N ALA A 317 -4.56 12.81 16.67
CA ALA A 317 -4.07 12.78 15.30
C ALA A 317 -5.08 12.09 14.35
N GLU A 318 -5.60 12.85 13.39
CA GLU A 318 -6.57 12.38 12.40
C GLU A 318 -5.88 11.84 11.15
N GLU A 319 -4.70 12.36 10.81
CA GLU A 319 -3.97 12.01 9.58
C GLU A 319 -3.48 10.55 9.58
N PHE A 320 -3.17 10.00 10.77
CA PHE A 320 -2.68 8.62 10.95
C PHE A 320 -2.89 8.11 12.38
N ILE A 321 -2.83 6.79 12.58
CA ILE A 321 -2.85 6.21 13.92
C ILE A 321 -1.48 6.39 14.58
N CYS A 322 -1.36 7.41 15.44
CA CYS A 322 -0.11 7.69 16.14
C CYS A 322 0.17 6.66 17.26
N ARG A 323 1.43 6.20 17.30
CA ARG A 323 1.96 5.12 18.16
C ARG A 323 3.19 5.53 18.96
N SER A 324 3.83 6.65 18.66
CA SER A 324 4.88 7.18 19.50
C SER A 324 5.04 8.69 19.39
N VAL A 325 5.70 9.23 20.41
CA VAL A 325 5.98 10.66 20.54
C VAL A 325 7.45 10.84 20.90
N THR A 326 8.13 11.74 20.20
CA THR A 326 9.44 12.27 20.58
C THR A 326 9.26 13.70 21.07
N TYR A 327 9.53 13.97 22.34
CA TYR A 327 9.45 15.31 22.93
C TYR A 327 10.83 15.93 23.09
N ASP A 328 11.00 17.15 22.58
CA ASP A 328 12.15 18.01 22.88
C ASP A 328 11.73 19.06 23.91
N ARG A 329 12.24 18.93 25.13
CA ARG A 329 11.92 19.82 26.25
C ARG A 329 12.50 21.24 26.07
N ARG A 330 13.60 21.38 25.33
CA ARG A 330 14.26 22.68 25.13
C ARG A 330 13.46 23.53 24.14
N PHE A 331 13.01 22.93 23.05
CA PHE A 331 12.25 23.62 22.01
C PHE A 331 10.73 23.49 22.16
N LYS A 332 10.28 22.67 23.13
CA LYS A 332 8.86 22.40 23.38
C LYS A 332 8.17 21.86 22.12
N THR A 333 8.83 20.94 21.43
CA THR A 333 8.32 20.36 20.18
C THR A 333 7.99 18.88 20.37
N CYS A 334 6.86 18.46 19.82
CA CYS A 334 6.42 17.08 19.74
C CYS A 334 6.63 16.57 18.31
N GLY A 335 7.37 15.48 18.14
CA GLY A 335 7.37 14.69 16.92
C GLY A 335 6.48 13.47 17.10
N LEU A 336 5.39 13.39 16.34
CA LEU A 336 4.42 12.30 16.37
C LEU A 336 4.74 11.28 15.28
N SER A 337 4.67 9.99 15.62
CA SER A 337 4.91 8.91 14.66
C SER A 337 3.92 7.76 14.75
N HIS A 338 3.59 7.16 13.61
CA HIS A 338 2.80 5.92 13.51
C HIS A 338 3.58 4.65 13.90
N HIS A 339 4.89 4.75 14.14
CA HIS A 339 5.72 3.62 14.55
C HIS A 339 5.95 3.56 16.07
N THR A 340 6.08 2.34 16.58
CA THR A 340 6.79 2.00 17.81
C THR A 340 8.22 1.55 17.48
N ARG A 341 9.09 1.31 18.46
CA ARG A 341 10.42 0.71 18.22
C ARG A 341 10.39 -0.64 17.53
N LYS A 342 9.33 -1.43 17.74
CA LYS A 342 9.21 -2.76 17.13
C LYS A 342 8.81 -2.65 15.66
N SER A 343 8.01 -1.66 15.30
CA SER A 343 7.51 -1.48 13.93
C SER A 343 8.38 -0.52 13.09
N ALA A 344 9.23 0.27 13.73
CA ALA A 344 10.08 1.24 13.06
C ALA A 344 11.06 0.54 12.11
N PRO A 345 11.27 1.08 10.89
CA PRO A 345 12.29 0.59 9.97
C PRO A 345 13.69 0.63 10.61
N PRO A 346 14.62 -0.22 10.15
CA PRO A 346 16.02 -0.15 10.58
C PRO A 346 16.58 1.27 10.44
N GLU A 347 17.42 1.67 11.40
CA GLU A 347 18.10 2.97 11.42
C GLU A 347 17.20 4.21 11.58
N SER A 348 15.87 4.05 11.62
CA SER A 348 14.92 5.17 11.83
C SER A 348 14.78 5.62 13.28
N ILE A 349 15.35 4.86 14.24
CA ILE A 349 15.40 5.23 15.66
C ILE A 349 16.85 5.43 16.08
N VAL A 350 17.15 6.64 16.53
CA VAL A 350 18.51 7.07 16.88
C VAL A 350 18.60 7.44 18.35
N ARG A 351 19.79 7.27 18.94
CA ARG A 351 20.05 7.75 20.30
C ARG A 351 20.05 9.27 20.32
N SER A 352 19.45 9.85 21.35
CA SER A 352 19.44 11.30 21.54
C SER A 352 19.29 11.69 23.00
N ASP A 353 20.33 12.22 23.62
CA ASP A 353 20.33 12.55 25.06
C ASP A 353 19.39 13.71 25.46
N VAL A 354 18.81 14.41 24.48
CA VAL A 354 17.95 15.58 24.71
C VAL A 354 16.47 15.28 24.55
N HIS A 355 16.11 14.14 23.95
CA HIS A 355 14.72 13.79 23.67
C HIS A 355 14.17 12.71 24.62
N GLU A 356 12.89 12.84 24.93
CA GLU A 356 12.09 11.82 25.59
C GLU A 356 11.21 11.12 24.56
N PHE A 357 11.23 9.79 24.55
CA PHE A 357 10.49 8.97 23.60
C PHE A 357 9.40 8.16 24.31
N LEU A 358 8.14 8.44 24.01
CA LEU A 358 6.99 7.74 24.58
C LEU A 358 6.38 6.81 23.53
N GLU A 359 6.34 5.51 23.82
CA GLU A 359 5.60 4.54 23.02
C GLU A 359 4.17 4.39 23.52
N ILE A 360 3.23 4.29 22.59
CA ILE A 360 1.82 3.97 22.80
C ILE A 360 1.57 2.67 22.05
N SER A 361 1.32 1.61 22.80
CA SER A 361 1.11 0.26 22.26
C SER A 361 -0.38 -0.03 22.15
N THR A 362 -0.86 -1.16 22.67
CA THR A 362 -2.26 -1.56 22.60
C THR A 362 -3.14 -0.63 23.43
N CYS A 363 -4.27 -0.23 22.88
CA CYS A 363 -5.29 0.54 23.55
C CYS A 363 -6.62 -0.24 23.60
N PHE A 364 -7.42 0.01 24.63
CA PHE A 364 -8.66 -0.70 24.97
C PHE A 364 -9.81 0.30 25.17
N GLN A 365 -11.05 -0.13 24.96
CA GLN A 365 -12.21 0.66 25.37
C GLN A 365 -12.46 0.44 26.87
N GLY A 366 -13.05 1.44 27.54
CA GLY A 366 -13.34 1.36 28.98
C GLY A 366 -14.34 0.25 29.35
N GLU A 367 -15.09 -0.28 28.38
CA GLU A 367 -16.10 -1.33 28.57
C GLU A 367 -15.50 -2.75 28.54
N ASP A 368 -14.25 -2.93 28.11
CA ASP A 368 -13.57 -4.24 28.00
C ASP A 368 -13.08 -4.81 29.35
N PHE A 369 -13.44 -4.18 30.48
CA PHE A 369 -12.95 -4.50 31.83
C PHE A 369 -14.03 -4.96 32.82
N PHE A 370 -15.25 -5.31 32.37
CA PHE A 370 -16.34 -5.80 33.22
C PHE A 370 -16.87 -7.17 32.83
#